data_AF-A0LFM3-F1
#
_entry.id   AF-A0LFM3-F1
#
_cell.length_a   1.000
_cell.length_b   1.000
_cell.length_c   1.000
_cell.angle_alpha   90.00
_cell.angle_beta   90.00
_cell.angle_gamma   90.00
#
_symmetry.space_group_name_H-M   'P 1'
#
loop_
_entity.id
_entity.type
_entity.pdbx_description
1 polymer ?
#
loop_
_entity_poly.entity_id
_entity_poly.type
_entity_poly.pdbx_seq_one_letter_code
_entity_poly.pdbx_strand_id
1 'polypeptide(L)'
;MKWGDVDVERKILTLRAPKGGKTEIIPLSDTTLSAIEDLARKSEYVFPGREGAMLTGFKGPWEMVRKEAKLPASFHFHGIRHSFASNLVSSGVDFYTVGGLRTHKQAVTTQRYAHLSDEAMRRAVEKSAEVITPKEKKEEAVENDIESAQRAYYGQQKTLLLFIENLMADLMRKQFQEKLEKIKKYATI
;
A
#
# COMPACT_ATOMS: atom_id res chain seq x y z
N MET A 1 -25.14 -0.49 -22.25
CA MET A 1 -25.50 -0.95 -20.89
C MET A 1 -26.79 -0.26 -20.50
N LYS A 2 -27.82 -1.05 -20.25
CA LYS A 2 -29.17 -0.61 -19.85
C LYS A 2 -29.37 -0.85 -18.36
N TRP A 3 -30.36 -0.21 -17.76
CA TRP A 3 -30.68 -0.44 -16.33
C TRP A 3 -30.99 -1.90 -16.03
N GLY A 4 -31.68 -2.60 -16.94
CA GLY A 4 -31.97 -4.03 -16.82
C GLY A 4 -30.76 -4.96 -16.94
N ASP A 5 -29.56 -4.43 -17.18
CA ASP A 5 -28.31 -5.20 -17.13
C ASP A 5 -27.69 -5.21 -15.71
N VAL A 6 -28.15 -4.35 -14.80
CA VAL A 6 -27.65 -4.23 -13.43
C VAL A 6 -28.62 -4.91 -12.47
N ASP A 7 -28.18 -5.96 -11.80
CA ASP A 7 -28.92 -6.66 -10.75
C ASP A 7 -28.33 -6.24 -9.40
N VAL A 8 -29.05 -5.36 -8.71
CA VAL A 8 -28.64 -4.76 -7.42
C VAL A 8 -28.65 -5.80 -6.31
N GLU A 9 -29.66 -6.67 -6.28
CA GLU A 9 -29.81 -7.68 -5.24
C GLU A 9 -28.67 -8.70 -5.29
N ARG A 10 -28.33 -9.17 -6.50
CA ARG A 10 -27.22 -10.11 -6.70
C ARG A 10 -25.85 -9.44 -6.83
N LYS A 11 -25.80 -8.11 -6.88
CA LYS A 11 -24.59 -7.31 -7.11
C LYS A 11 -23.82 -7.72 -8.36
N ILE A 12 -24.53 -7.87 -9.48
CA ILE A 12 -23.92 -8.26 -10.76
C ILE A 12 -24.29 -7.33 -11.90
N LEU A 13 -23.38 -7.19 -12.85
CA LEU A 13 -23.58 -6.56 -14.14
C LEU A 13 -23.54 -7.63 -15.24
N THR A 14 -24.60 -7.68 -16.05
CA THR A 14 -24.68 -8.55 -17.22
C THR A 14 -24.20 -7.82 -18.47
N LEU A 15 -23.03 -8.20 -18.99
CA LEU A 15 -22.55 -7.74 -20.28
C LEU A 15 -23.09 -8.64 -21.39
N ARG A 16 -24.17 -8.21 -22.03
CA ARG A 16 -24.78 -8.94 -23.16
C ARG A 16 -23.94 -8.79 -24.42
N ALA A 17 -23.51 -9.92 -24.99
CA ALA A 17 -22.76 -9.99 -26.24
C ALA A 17 -21.67 -8.90 -26.43
N PRO A 18 -20.71 -8.72 -25.50
CA PRO A 18 -19.48 -7.98 -25.79
C PRO A 18 -18.83 -8.54 -27.06
N LYS A 19 -18.00 -7.75 -27.76
CA LYS A 19 -17.35 -7.97 -29.08
C LYS A 19 -16.90 -9.40 -29.48
N GLY A 20 -16.93 -10.40 -28.59
CA GLY A 20 -16.70 -11.82 -28.83
C GLY A 20 -17.88 -12.78 -28.59
N GLY A 21 -19.13 -12.29 -28.45
CA GLY A 21 -20.38 -13.03 -28.58
C GLY A 21 -20.92 -13.76 -27.33
N LYS A 22 -20.12 -13.89 -26.26
CA LYS A 22 -20.56 -14.54 -25.02
C LYS A 22 -21.02 -13.49 -24.01
N THR A 23 -22.19 -13.70 -23.43
CA THR A 23 -22.65 -12.91 -22.28
C THR A 23 -21.75 -13.20 -21.09
N GLU A 24 -21.23 -12.14 -20.46
CA GLU A 24 -20.37 -12.23 -19.29
C GLU A 24 -21.09 -11.62 -18.08
N ILE A 25 -20.89 -12.21 -16.91
CA ILE A 25 -21.41 -11.70 -15.65
C ILE A 25 -20.24 -11.14 -14.85
N ILE A 26 -20.33 -9.87 -14.48
CA ILE A 26 -19.28 -9.18 -13.73
C ILE A 26 -19.82 -8.89 -12.33
N PRO A 27 -19.16 -9.38 -11.26
CA PRO A 27 -19.51 -8.99 -9.90
C PRO A 27 -19.19 -7.51 -9.67
N LEU A 28 -20.09 -6.82 -8.96
CA LEU A 28 -19.95 -5.41 -8.60
C LEU A 28 -19.61 -5.28 -7.11
N SER A 29 -18.70 -4.37 -6.80
CA SER A 29 -18.47 -3.97 -5.40
C SER A 29 -19.60 -3.06 -4.91
N ASP A 30 -19.79 -3.00 -3.60
CA ASP A 30 -20.77 -2.10 -2.96
C ASP A 30 -20.53 -0.64 -3.34
N THR A 31 -19.27 -0.22 -3.42
CA THR A 31 -18.90 1.12 -3.88
C THR A 31 -19.36 1.37 -5.32
N THR A 32 -19.23 0.38 -6.21
CA THR A 32 -19.69 0.51 -7.59
C THR A 32 -21.21 0.56 -7.66
N LEU A 33 -21.89 -0.27 -6.86
CA LEU A 33 -23.35 -0.28 -6.77
C LEU A 33 -23.89 1.09 -6.32
N SER A 34 -23.38 1.61 -5.20
CA SER A 34 -23.77 2.91 -4.66
C SER A 34 -23.58 4.01 -5.71
N ALA A 35 -22.44 4.02 -6.41
CA ALA A 35 -22.20 5.00 -7.46
C ALA A 35 -23.17 4.88 -8.65
N ILE A 36 -23.68 3.68 -8.96
CA ILE A 36 -24.69 3.46 -9.99
C ILE A 36 -26.07 3.87 -9.50
N GLU A 37 -26.40 3.61 -8.23
CA GLU A 37 -27.68 3.96 -7.62
C GLU A 37 -27.88 5.47 -7.49
N ASP A 38 -26.80 6.21 -7.25
CA ASP A 38 -26.82 7.68 -7.20
C ASP A 38 -27.10 8.34 -8.57
N LEU A 39 -27.03 7.57 -9.67
CA LEU A 39 -27.31 8.11 -11.00
C LEU A 39 -28.82 8.26 -11.23
N ALA A 40 -29.23 9.46 -11.61
CA ALA A 40 -30.60 9.73 -12.02
C ALA A 40 -30.99 8.92 -13.27
N ARG A 41 -32.11 8.19 -13.19
CA ARG A 41 -32.66 7.37 -14.29
C ARG A 41 -33.36 8.24 -15.33
N LYS A 42 -32.58 8.91 -16.18
CA LYS A 42 -33.08 9.84 -17.22
C LYS A 42 -33.37 9.17 -18.57
N SER A 43 -32.92 7.93 -18.76
CA SER A 43 -33.23 7.13 -19.96
C SER A 43 -33.10 5.64 -19.65
N GLU A 44 -33.34 4.79 -20.67
CA GLU A 44 -33.14 3.34 -20.58
C GLU A 44 -31.66 2.94 -20.33
N TYR A 45 -30.71 3.82 -20.65
CA TYR A 45 -29.28 3.57 -20.50
C TYR A 45 -28.76 4.09 -19.15
N VAL A 46 -27.87 3.32 -18.52
CA VAL A 46 -27.18 3.76 -17.29
C VAL A 46 -26.27 4.95 -17.57
N PHE A 47 -25.63 4.94 -18.74
CA PHE A 47 -24.82 6.06 -19.24
C PHE A 47 -25.44 6.59 -20.53
N PRO A 48 -26.37 7.57 -20.44
CA PRO A 48 -27.00 8.16 -21.61
C PRO A 48 -26.03 9.06 -22.38
N GLY A 49 -26.18 9.05 -23.71
CA GLY A 49 -25.65 10.06 -24.61
C GLY A 49 -26.57 11.29 -24.70
N ARG A 50 -26.44 12.06 -25.79
CA ARG A 50 -27.33 13.21 -26.04
C ARG A 50 -28.79 12.76 -26.14
N GLU A 51 -29.69 13.56 -25.59
CA GLU A 51 -31.14 13.33 -25.64
C GLU A 51 -31.59 11.96 -25.10
N GLY A 52 -30.79 11.35 -24.21
CA GLY A 52 -31.12 10.06 -23.61
C GLY A 52 -30.78 8.84 -24.49
N ALA A 53 -30.23 9.06 -25.69
CA ALA A 53 -29.80 8.00 -26.60
C ALA A 53 -28.63 7.17 -26.03
N MET A 54 -28.24 6.11 -26.72
CA MET A 54 -27.05 5.33 -26.36
C MET A 54 -25.78 6.21 -26.50
N LEU A 55 -24.89 6.14 -25.51
CA LEU A 55 -23.59 6.79 -25.62
C LEU A 55 -22.75 6.15 -26.73
N THR A 56 -22.46 6.90 -27.79
CA THR A 56 -21.68 6.45 -28.95
C THR A 56 -20.21 6.89 -28.90
N GLY A 57 -19.88 7.91 -28.10
CA GLY A 57 -18.54 8.47 -28.01
C GLY A 57 -18.10 8.66 -26.56
N PHE A 58 -16.94 8.13 -26.21
CA PHE A 58 -16.41 8.18 -24.84
C PHE A 58 -15.24 9.16 -24.66
N LYS A 59 -14.61 9.64 -25.75
CA LYS A 59 -13.42 10.50 -25.69
C LYS A 59 -13.67 11.82 -24.94
N GLY A 60 -14.76 12.51 -25.24
CA GLY A 60 -15.09 13.79 -24.59
C GLY A 60 -15.30 13.66 -23.08
N PRO A 61 -16.22 12.80 -22.63
CA PRO A 61 -16.41 12.51 -21.20
C PRO A 61 -15.12 12.07 -20.50
N TRP A 62 -14.31 11.22 -21.15
CA TRP A 62 -13.02 10.81 -20.61
C TRP A 62 -12.05 11.97 -20.39
N GLU A 63 -11.89 12.85 -21.39
CA GLU A 63 -10.99 14.01 -21.27
C GLU A 63 -11.40 14.94 -20.12
N MET A 64 -12.70 15.10 -19.88
CA MET A 64 -13.23 15.87 -18.75
C MET A 64 -12.84 15.23 -17.41
N VAL A 65 -13.13 13.94 -17.24
CA VAL A 65 -12.79 13.19 -16.02
C VAL A 65 -11.28 13.17 -15.78
N ARG A 66 -10.48 12.96 -16.82
CA ARG A 66 -9.01 12.93 -16.75
C ARG A 66 -8.45 14.27 -16.26
N LYS A 67 -8.96 15.38 -16.78
CA LYS A 67 -8.55 16.73 -16.37
C LYS A 67 -8.95 17.04 -14.93
N GLU A 68 -10.18 16.70 -14.55
CA GLU A 68 -10.69 16.89 -13.19
C GLU A 68 -9.87 16.08 -12.17
N ALA A 69 -9.53 14.84 -12.52
CA ALA A 69 -8.67 13.98 -11.73
C ALA A 69 -7.17 14.38 -11.78
N LYS A 70 -6.82 15.47 -12.48
CA LYS A 70 -5.44 15.99 -12.66
C LYS A 70 -4.46 14.93 -13.19
N LEU A 71 -4.94 14.05 -14.06
CA LEU A 71 -4.12 12.98 -14.64
C LEU A 71 -3.34 13.48 -15.87
N PRO A 72 -2.12 12.96 -16.12
CA PRO A 72 -1.28 13.39 -17.23
C PRO A 72 -1.95 13.25 -18.62
N ALA A 73 -1.45 14.08 -19.55
CA ALA A 73 -1.54 13.93 -21.02
C ALA A 73 -1.67 12.49 -21.53
N SER A 74 -0.70 11.71 -21.10
CA SER A 74 -0.43 10.34 -21.54
C SER A 74 -1.27 9.28 -20.83
N PHE A 75 -2.10 9.64 -19.86
CA PHE A 75 -2.94 8.67 -19.16
C PHE A 75 -4.21 8.38 -19.98
N HIS A 76 -4.27 7.17 -20.53
CA HIS A 76 -5.38 6.72 -21.37
C HIS A 76 -6.41 5.98 -20.53
N PHE A 77 -7.65 5.92 -21.01
CA PHE A 77 -8.73 5.19 -20.33
C PHE A 77 -8.40 3.70 -20.10
N HIS A 78 -7.65 3.07 -21.00
CA HIS A 78 -7.20 1.70 -20.82
C HIS A 78 -6.27 1.51 -19.60
N GLY A 79 -5.61 2.59 -19.17
CA GLY A 79 -4.83 2.66 -17.94
C GLY A 79 -5.65 2.29 -16.70
N ILE A 80 -6.93 2.65 -16.63
CA ILE A 80 -7.82 2.29 -15.50
C ILE A 80 -7.97 0.77 -15.40
N ARG A 81 -8.20 0.09 -16.54
CA ARG A 81 -8.29 -1.38 -16.58
C ARG A 81 -6.96 -2.02 -16.19
N HIS A 82 -5.83 -1.37 -16.51
CA HIS A 82 -4.54 -1.86 -16.08
C HIS A 82 -4.33 -1.69 -14.57
N SER A 83 -4.65 -0.53 -14.01
CA SER A 83 -4.58 -0.25 -12.58
C SER A 83 -5.46 -1.20 -11.78
N PHE A 84 -6.67 -1.49 -12.23
CA PHE A 84 -7.54 -2.48 -11.60
C PHE A 84 -6.88 -3.86 -11.51
N ALA A 85 -6.31 -4.35 -12.61
CA ALA A 85 -5.64 -5.64 -12.64
C ALA A 85 -4.36 -5.65 -11.78
N SER A 86 -3.56 -4.58 -11.81
CA SER A 86 -2.39 -4.42 -10.94
C SER A 86 -2.80 -4.50 -9.47
N ASN A 87 -3.84 -3.77 -9.07
CA ASN A 87 -4.31 -3.75 -7.68
C ASN A 87 -4.74 -5.14 -7.20
N LEU A 88 -5.45 -5.91 -8.04
CA LEU A 88 -5.86 -7.27 -7.68
C LEU A 88 -4.65 -8.20 -7.52
N VAL A 89 -3.70 -8.18 -8.46
CA VAL A 89 -2.51 -9.04 -8.39
C VAL A 89 -1.64 -8.65 -7.19
N SER A 90 -1.41 -7.36 -6.96
CA SER A 90 -0.69 -6.88 -5.77
C SER A 90 -1.40 -7.24 -4.46
N SER A 91 -2.72 -7.42 -4.48
CA SER A 91 -3.51 -7.90 -3.33
C SER A 91 -3.47 -9.43 -3.17
N GLY A 92 -2.75 -10.15 -4.04
CA GLY A 92 -2.60 -11.60 -3.98
C GLY A 92 -3.69 -12.39 -4.71
N VAL A 93 -4.52 -11.73 -5.53
CA VAL A 93 -5.52 -12.43 -6.35
C VAL A 93 -4.82 -13.14 -7.52
N ASP A 94 -5.17 -14.41 -7.74
CA ASP A 94 -4.55 -15.24 -8.76
C ASP A 94 -4.90 -14.78 -10.19
N PHE A 95 -4.04 -15.12 -11.16
CA PHE A 95 -4.18 -14.67 -12.54
C PHE A 95 -5.42 -15.20 -13.26
N TYR A 96 -5.94 -16.37 -12.85
CA TYR A 96 -7.15 -16.93 -13.44
C TYR A 96 -8.36 -16.07 -13.04
N THR A 97 -8.50 -15.77 -11.74
CA THR A 97 -9.53 -14.87 -11.21
C THR A 97 -9.43 -13.47 -11.82
N VAL A 98 -8.22 -12.89 -11.89
CA VAL A 98 -8.02 -11.57 -12.54
C VAL A 98 -8.39 -11.61 -14.03
N GLY A 99 -8.04 -12.69 -14.74
CA GLY A 99 -8.40 -12.88 -16.14
C GLY A 99 -9.92 -12.93 -16.37
N GLY A 100 -10.64 -13.64 -15.50
CA GLY A 100 -12.10 -13.74 -15.51
C GLY A 100 -12.78 -12.39 -15.26
N LEU A 101 -12.34 -11.64 -14.24
CA LEU A 101 -12.88 -10.30 -13.94
C LEU A 101 -12.62 -9.28 -15.05
N ARG A 102 -11.56 -9.47 -15.82
CA ARG A 102 -11.28 -8.69 -17.03
C ARG A 102 -12.01 -9.22 -18.25
N THR A 103 -12.89 -10.23 -18.17
CA THR A 103 -13.61 -10.77 -19.34
C THR A 103 -12.71 -11.07 -20.55
N HIS A 104 -11.44 -11.42 -20.33
CA HIS A 104 -10.49 -11.67 -21.41
C HIS A 104 -10.57 -13.13 -21.84
N LYS A 105 -10.61 -13.38 -23.15
CA LYS A 105 -10.58 -14.75 -23.69
C LYS A 105 -9.25 -15.48 -23.46
N GLN A 106 -8.16 -14.77 -23.12
CA GLN A 106 -6.83 -15.35 -22.94
C GLN A 106 -6.10 -14.76 -21.72
N ALA A 107 -5.70 -15.65 -20.80
CA ALA A 107 -4.96 -15.32 -19.58
C ALA A 107 -3.55 -14.74 -19.83
N VAL A 108 -3.00 -14.94 -21.04
CA VAL A 108 -1.67 -14.44 -21.46
C VAL A 108 -1.56 -12.91 -21.29
N THR A 109 -2.64 -12.16 -21.48
CA THR A 109 -2.66 -10.70 -21.27
C THR A 109 -2.57 -10.26 -19.81
N THR A 110 -2.68 -11.19 -18.87
CA THR A 110 -2.54 -10.97 -17.43
C THR A 110 -1.11 -11.27 -16.95
N GLN A 111 -0.32 -12.06 -17.70
CA GLN A 111 1.08 -12.35 -17.37
C GLN A 111 1.97 -11.09 -17.29
N ARG A 112 1.55 -9.98 -17.90
CA ARG A 112 2.23 -8.68 -17.75
C ARG A 112 2.31 -8.21 -16.29
N TYR A 113 1.48 -8.73 -15.39
CA TYR A 113 1.48 -8.43 -13.96
C TYR A 113 2.28 -9.42 -13.11
N ALA A 114 2.96 -10.40 -13.73
CA ALA A 114 3.69 -11.44 -13.00
C ALA A 114 4.64 -10.88 -11.93
N HIS A 115 5.38 -9.82 -12.25
CA HIS A 115 6.30 -9.15 -11.33
C HIS A 115 5.63 -8.61 -10.04
N LEU A 116 4.33 -8.29 -10.07
CA LEU A 116 3.59 -7.85 -8.88
C LEU A 116 3.21 -9.02 -7.95
N SER A 117 3.24 -10.25 -8.48
CA SER A 117 2.95 -11.47 -7.73
C SER A 117 4.07 -11.81 -6.76
N ASP A 118 5.34 -11.52 -7.07
CA ASP A 118 6.47 -11.94 -6.22
C ASP A 118 6.39 -11.33 -4.81
N GLU A 119 6.07 -10.04 -4.72
CA GLU A 119 5.84 -9.39 -3.42
C GLU A 119 4.56 -9.88 -2.73
N ALA A 120 3.50 -10.16 -3.49
CA ALA A 120 2.25 -10.68 -2.95
C ALA A 120 2.44 -12.11 -2.40
N MET A 121 3.22 -12.94 -3.09
CA MET A 121 3.62 -14.28 -2.67
C MET A 121 4.46 -14.23 -1.41
N ARG A 122 5.42 -13.30 -1.33
CA ARG A 122 6.19 -13.10 -0.09
C ARG A 122 5.29 -12.74 1.08
N ARG A 123 4.35 -11.80 0.91
CA ARG A 123 3.36 -11.46 1.96
C ARG A 123 2.47 -12.64 2.35
N ALA A 124 2.06 -13.46 1.37
CA ALA A 124 1.25 -14.64 1.63
C ALA A 124 2.01 -15.71 2.45
N VAL A 125 3.30 -15.93 2.14
CA VAL A 125 4.16 -16.83 2.91
C VAL A 125 4.37 -16.32 4.33
N GLU A 126 4.68 -15.04 4.52
CA GLU A 126 4.82 -14.43 5.85
C GLU A 126 3.53 -14.59 6.67
N LYS A 127 2.37 -14.30 6.07
CA LYS A 127 1.07 -14.45 6.74
C LYS A 127 0.77 -15.91 7.11
N SER A 128 1.18 -16.87 6.28
CA SER A 128 1.10 -18.29 6.62
C SER A 128 1.99 -18.64 7.81
N ALA A 129 3.20 -18.07 7.90
CA ALA A 129 4.10 -18.28 9.03
C ALA A 129 3.51 -17.71 10.33
N GLU A 130 2.79 -16.59 10.28
CA GLU A 130 2.07 -16.01 11.45
C GLU A 130 0.94 -16.91 11.96
N VAL A 131 0.26 -17.65 11.10
CA VAL A 131 -0.79 -18.59 11.51
C VAL A 131 -0.19 -19.83 12.19
N ILE A 132 1.00 -20.26 11.76
CA ILE A 132 1.67 -21.47 12.26
C ILE A 132 2.47 -21.18 13.54
N THR A 133 2.94 -19.93 13.73
CA THR A 133 3.71 -19.55 14.91
C THR A 133 2.77 -19.22 16.08
N PRO A 134 2.89 -19.91 17.24
CA PRO A 134 2.11 -19.59 18.42
C PRO A 134 2.41 -18.16 18.88
N LYS A 135 1.36 -17.38 19.15
CA LYS A 135 1.43 -15.97 19.56
C LYS A 135 2.39 -15.73 20.76
N GLU A 136 2.44 -16.70 21.67
CA GLU A 136 3.29 -16.70 22.87
C GLU A 136 4.80 -16.68 22.55
N LYS A 137 5.25 -17.37 21.49
CA LYS A 137 6.67 -17.38 21.10
C LYS A 137 7.12 -16.10 20.40
N LYS A 138 6.20 -15.34 19.80
CA LYS A 138 6.51 -14.10 19.08
C LYS A 138 6.70 -12.95 20.07
N GLU A 139 5.92 -12.91 21.14
CA GLU A 139 6.04 -11.91 22.22
C GLU A 139 7.33 -12.14 23.03
N GLU A 140 7.65 -13.40 23.37
CA GLU A 140 8.88 -13.76 24.09
C GLU A 140 10.16 -13.53 23.26
N ALA A 141 10.13 -13.75 21.94
CA ALA A 141 11.27 -13.48 21.06
C ALA A 141 11.53 -11.97 20.88
N VAL A 142 10.46 -11.18 20.69
CA VAL A 142 10.57 -9.72 20.53
C VAL A 142 11.03 -9.04 21.82
N GLU A 143 10.55 -9.50 22.98
CA GLU A 143 10.96 -8.96 24.28
C GLU A 143 12.45 -9.27 24.58
N ASN A 144 12.92 -10.47 24.24
CA ASN A 144 14.33 -10.83 24.36
C ASN A 144 15.25 -10.02 23.41
N ASP A 145 14.80 -9.74 22.19
CA ASP A 145 15.53 -8.92 21.22
C ASP A 145 15.61 -7.44 21.67
N ILE A 146 14.54 -6.91 22.28
CA ILE A 146 14.52 -5.55 22.83
C ILE A 146 15.42 -5.46 24.08
N GLU A 147 15.34 -6.42 25.01
CA GLU A 147 16.20 -6.42 26.21
C GLU A 147 17.69 -6.54 25.85
N SER A 148 18.04 -7.36 24.88
CA SER A 148 19.43 -7.54 24.43
C SER A 148 19.96 -6.28 23.74
N ALA A 149 19.15 -5.64 22.87
CA ALA A 149 19.50 -4.35 22.26
C ALA A 149 19.63 -3.22 23.30
N GLN A 150 18.74 -3.17 24.29
CA GLN A 150 18.80 -2.20 25.38
C GLN A 150 20.03 -2.41 26.26
N ARG A 151 20.36 -3.65 26.65
CA ARG A 151 21.58 -3.95 27.43
C ARG A 151 22.86 -3.56 26.69
N ALA A 152 22.93 -3.80 25.38
CA ALA A 152 24.06 -3.38 24.56
C ALA A 152 24.19 -1.84 24.50
N TYR A 153 23.07 -1.13 24.33
CA TYR A 153 23.04 0.33 24.29
C TYR A 153 23.44 0.98 25.62
N TYR A 154 22.84 0.53 26.73
CA TYR A 154 23.17 1.05 28.07
C TYR A 154 24.58 0.66 28.52
N GLY A 155 25.11 -0.49 28.09
CA GLY A 155 26.50 -0.89 28.35
C GLY A 155 27.53 0.03 27.69
N GLN A 156 27.31 0.42 26.43
CA GLN A 156 28.16 1.39 25.74
C GLN A 156 28.10 2.78 26.39
N GLN A 157 26.90 3.26 26.75
CA GLN A 157 26.75 4.55 27.41
C GLN A 157 27.37 4.58 28.81
N LYS A 158 27.24 3.50 29.60
CA LYS A 158 27.85 3.42 30.93
C LYS A 158 29.38 3.43 30.87
N THR A 159 29.95 2.81 29.86
CA THR A 159 31.42 2.83 29.65
C THR A 159 31.90 4.22 29.27
N LEU A 160 31.17 4.92 28.40
CA LEU A 160 31.48 6.30 28.02
C LEU A 160 31.33 7.27 29.20
N LEU A 161 30.28 7.11 30.01
CA LEU A 161 30.05 7.94 31.20
C LEU A 161 31.17 7.75 32.23
N LEU A 162 31.56 6.50 32.52
CA LEU A 162 32.65 6.21 33.45
C LEU A 162 34.00 6.76 32.96
N PHE A 163 34.22 6.75 31.64
CA PHE A 163 35.41 7.36 31.03
C PHE A 163 35.41 8.89 31.19
N ILE A 164 34.27 9.54 30.95
CA ILE A 164 34.11 10.98 31.13
C ILE A 164 34.28 11.36 32.60
N GLU A 165 33.67 10.62 33.53
CA GLU A 165 33.80 10.85 34.97
C GLU A 165 35.26 10.76 35.44
N ASN A 166 35.99 9.72 34.99
CA ASN A 166 37.41 9.57 35.30
C ASN A 166 38.27 10.68 34.68
N LEU A 167 38.00 11.08 33.44
CA LEU A 167 38.71 12.18 32.77
C LEU A 167 38.49 13.52 33.50
N MET A 168 37.25 13.79 33.93
CA MET A 168 36.90 14.98 34.69
C MET A 168 37.58 14.98 36.06
N ALA A 169 37.61 13.84 36.76
CA ALA A 169 38.30 13.73 38.04
C ALA A 169 39.81 13.99 37.91
N ASP A 170 40.44 13.50 36.84
CA ASP A 170 41.86 13.74 36.56
C ASP A 170 42.16 15.19 36.19
N LEU A 171 41.31 15.83 35.38
CA LEU A 171 41.43 17.26 35.07
C LEU A 171 41.31 18.12 36.33
N MET A 172 40.34 17.82 37.19
CA MET A 172 40.16 18.53 38.46
C MET A 172 41.36 18.33 39.39
N ARG A 173 41.90 17.10 39.47
CA ARG A 173 43.14 16.82 40.23
C ARG A 173 44.32 17.63 39.71
N LYS A 174 44.54 17.69 38.39
CA LYS A 174 45.64 18.46 37.79
C LYS A 174 45.53 19.95 38.06
N GLN A 175 44.35 20.54 37.84
CA GLN A 175 44.12 21.96 38.11
C GLN A 175 44.30 22.32 39.59
N PHE A 176 43.87 21.43 40.49
CA PHE A 176 44.08 21.60 41.91
C PHE A 176 45.56 21.56 42.29
N GLN A 177 46.33 20.61 41.75
CA GLN A 177 47.78 20.53 41.99
C GLN A 177 48.52 21.75 41.44
N GLU A 178 48.19 22.23 40.24
CA GLU A 178 48.77 23.47 39.69
C GLU A 178 48.49 24.69 40.56
N LYS A 179 47.27 24.80 41.11
CA LYS A 179 46.92 25.87 42.06
C LYS A 179 47.70 25.73 43.36
N LEU A 180 47.84 24.51 43.91
CA LEU A 180 48.63 24.27 45.11
C LEU A 180 50.11 24.62 44.92
N GLU A 181 50.70 24.25 43.78
CA GLU A 181 52.10 24.59 43.46
C GLU A 181 52.28 26.11 43.29
N LYS A 182 51.32 26.82 42.68
CA LYS A 182 51.32 28.28 42.66
C LYS A 182 51.28 28.88 44.07
N ILE A 183 50.38 28.40 44.94
CA ILE A 183 50.26 28.90 46.33
C ILE A 183 51.56 28.63 47.10
N LYS A 184 52.12 27.42 47.04
CA LYS A 184 53.41 27.10 47.67
C LYS A 184 54.53 28.03 47.21
N LYS A 185 54.57 28.40 45.93
CA LYS A 185 55.56 29.35 45.39
C LYS A 185 55.44 30.75 46.01
N TYR A 186 54.23 31.20 46.37
CA TYR A 186 54.02 32.51 47.03
C TYR A 186 54.21 32.48 48.55
N ALA A 187 54.18 31.31 49.18
CA ALA A 187 54.34 31.15 50.63
C ALA A 187 55.81 31.02 51.09
N THR A 188 56.78 31.03 50.17
CA THR A 188 58.23 30.91 50.47
C THR A 188 58.99 32.25 50.32
N ILE A 189 58.33 33.36 50.68
CA ILE A 189 58.92 34.69 50.93
C ILE A 189 58.47 35.10 52.33
#